data_AF-A0A7K4CFY5-F1
#
_entry.id   AF-A0A7K4CFY5-F1
#
_cell.length_a   1.000
_cell.length_b   1.000
_cell.length_c   1.000
_cell.angle_alpha   90.00
_cell.angle_beta   90.00
_cell.angle_gamma   90.00
#
_symmetry.space_group_name_H-M   'P 1'
#
loop_
_entity.id
_entity.type
_entity.pdbx_description
1 polymer ?
#
loop_
_entity_poly.entity_id
_entity_poly.type
_entity_poly.pdbx_seq_one_letter_code
_entity_poly.pdbx_strand_id
1 'polypeptide(L)'
;MGIITISIDDDTERRFRAVARKKMGEGKGYLGKATTEALETWLVKQAQDEIAQDALSLLKTGYHLGTRKYPGRKDLYDRTASFD
;
A
#
# COMPACT_ATOMS: atom_id res chain seq x y z
N MET A 1 -13.93 -3.79 19.83
CA MET A 1 -12.93 -4.78 19.40
C MET A 1 -13.68 -5.93 18.76
N GLY A 2 -13.50 -6.15 17.45
CA GLY A 2 -14.07 -7.33 16.78
C GLY A 2 -13.29 -8.57 17.16
N ILE A 3 -13.95 -9.73 17.23
CA ILE A 3 -13.31 -11.02 17.47
C ILE A 3 -13.45 -11.83 16.20
N ILE A 4 -12.33 -12.31 15.69
CA ILE A 4 -12.27 -13.20 14.53
C ILE A 4 -11.57 -14.47 15.00
N THR A 5 -12.22 -15.61 14.83
CA THR A 5 -11.63 -16.92 15.06
C THR A 5 -11.08 -17.42 13.74
N ILE A 6 -9.76 -17.64 13.68
CA ILE A 6 -9.07 -18.13 12.49
C ILE A 6 -8.24 -19.37 12.85
N SER A 7 -8.20 -20.31 11.92
CA SER A 7 -7.25 -21.43 11.96
C SER A 7 -6.03 -21.05 11.14
N ILE A 8 -4.84 -21.26 11.69
CA ILE A 8 -3.56 -20.97 11.07
C ILE A 8 -2.71 -22.23 11.15
N ASP A 9 -1.83 -22.44 10.18
CA ASP A 9 -0.86 -23.51 10.22
C ASP A 9 0.05 -23.39 11.47
N ASP A 10 0.35 -24.54 12.09
CA ASP A 10 1.06 -24.62 13.38
C ASP A 10 2.47 -24.01 13.32
N ASP A 11 3.19 -24.18 12.20
CA ASP A 11 4.52 -23.60 12.06
C ASP A 11 4.43 -22.07 11.93
N THR A 12 3.43 -21.58 11.18
CA THR A 12 3.16 -20.16 11.06
C THR A 12 2.78 -19.54 12.41
N GLU A 13 1.90 -20.20 13.16
CA GLU A 13 1.47 -19.77 14.50
C GLU A 13 2.66 -19.66 15.46
N ARG A 14 3.49 -20.71 15.51
CA ARG A 14 4.66 -20.77 16.37
C ARG A 14 5.67 -19.67 16.05
N ARG A 15 5.96 -19.46 14.76
CA ARG A 15 6.86 -18.39 14.31
C ARG A 15 6.30 -17.01 14.66
N PHE A 16 5.00 -16.80 14.44
CA PHE A 16 4.34 -15.55 14.76
C PHE A 16 4.43 -15.23 16.25
N ARG A 17 4.13 -16.21 17.13
CA ARG A 17 4.28 -16.03 18.58
C ARG A 17 5.70 -15.67 18.99
N ALA A 18 6.71 -16.35 18.43
CA ALA A 18 8.11 -16.08 18.75
C ALA A 18 8.52 -14.64 18.37
N VAL A 19 8.11 -14.18 17.19
CA VAL A 19 8.37 -12.81 16.72
C VAL A 19 7.60 -11.78 17.55
N ALA A 20 6.32 -12.01 17.80
CA ALA A 20 5.48 -11.13 18.60
C ALA A 20 6.02 -10.98 20.03
N ARG A 21 6.45 -12.09 20.64
CA ARG A 21 7.10 -12.11 21.96
C ARG A 21 8.39 -11.30 21.97
N LYS A 22 9.24 -11.45 20.96
CA LYS A 22 10.50 -10.70 20.84
C LYS A 22 10.28 -9.19 20.62
N LYS A 23 9.28 -8.81 19.83
CA LYS A 23 9.04 -7.42 19.43
C LYS A 23 8.24 -6.62 20.48
N MET A 24 7.26 -7.26 21.13
CA MET A 24 6.31 -6.58 22.02
C MET A 24 6.46 -6.94 23.50
N GLY A 25 7.27 -7.95 23.84
CA GLY A 25 7.40 -8.48 25.20
C GLY A 25 6.25 -9.39 25.61
N GLU A 26 6.41 -10.10 26.73
CA GLU A 26 5.45 -11.09 27.25
C GLU A 26 4.29 -10.47 28.07
N GLY A 27 3.80 -9.31 27.65
CA GLY A 27 2.68 -8.66 28.31
C GLY A 27 1.32 -9.28 27.97
N LYS A 28 0.32 -9.10 28.84
CA LYS A 28 -1.07 -9.48 28.53
C LYS A 28 -1.52 -8.77 27.24
N GLY A 29 -1.99 -9.56 26.26
CA GLY A 29 -2.52 -9.05 24.99
C GLY A 29 -1.49 -8.74 23.91
N TYR A 30 -0.23 -9.15 24.06
CA TYR A 30 0.80 -8.95 23.01
C TYR A 30 0.40 -9.58 21.66
N LEU A 31 -0.23 -10.76 21.69
CA LEU A 31 -0.73 -11.42 20.47
C LEU A 31 -1.82 -10.62 19.78
N GLY A 32 -2.78 -10.09 20.54
CA GLY A 32 -3.83 -9.26 19.97
C GLY A 32 -3.26 -8.02 19.27
N LYS A 33 -2.30 -7.34 19.92
CA LYS A 33 -1.60 -6.18 19.32
C LYS A 33 -0.83 -6.56 18.06
N ALA A 34 -0.06 -7.65 18.11
CA ALA A 34 0.69 -8.15 16.96
C ALA A 34 -0.24 -8.53 15.80
N THR A 35 -1.39 -9.15 16.10
CA THR A 35 -2.37 -9.52 15.07
C THR A 35 -2.98 -8.29 14.43
N THR A 36 -3.35 -7.28 15.22
CA THR A 36 -3.86 -6.00 14.66
C THR A 36 -2.81 -5.34 13.77
N GLU A 37 -1.56 -5.23 14.21
CA GLU A 37 -0.48 -4.64 13.41
C GLU A 37 -0.25 -5.41 12.10
N ALA A 38 -0.28 -6.75 12.15
CA ALA A 38 -0.12 -7.59 10.97
C ALA A 38 -1.27 -7.40 9.97
N LEU A 39 -2.52 -7.32 10.46
CA LEU A 39 -3.70 -7.10 9.63
C LEU A 39 -3.68 -5.71 8.98
N GLU A 40 -3.34 -4.67 9.74
CA GLU A 40 -3.21 -3.30 9.21
C GLU A 40 -2.11 -3.22 8.14
N THR A 41 -0.95 -3.82 8.40
CA THR A 41 0.15 -3.88 7.43
C THR A 41 -0.27 -4.59 6.15
N TRP A 42 -1.02 -5.69 6.27
CA TRP A 42 -1.53 -6.43 5.12
C TRP A 42 -2.52 -5.59 4.30
N LEU A 43 -3.46 -4.90 4.95
CA LEU A 43 -4.42 -4.01 4.29
C LEU A 43 -3.72 -2.88 3.52
N VAL A 44 -2.74 -2.22 4.14
CA VAL A 44 -1.96 -1.16 3.46
C VAL A 44 -1.22 -1.72 2.26
N LYS A 45 -0.65 -2.92 2.37
CA LYS A 45 0.02 -3.57 1.25
C LYS A 45 -0.95 -3.85 0.09
N GLN A 46 -2.14 -4.38 0.37
CA GLN A 46 -3.14 -4.64 -0.68
C GLN A 46 -3.58 -3.34 -1.38
N ALA A 47 -3.80 -2.26 -0.64
CA ALA A 47 -4.14 -0.96 -1.21
C ALA A 47 -3.02 -0.41 -2.10
N GLN A 48 -1.75 -0.58 -1.70
CA GLN A 48 -0.61 -0.16 -2.53
C GLN A 48 -0.47 -1.00 -3.79
N ASP A 49 -0.70 -2.31 -3.70
CA ASP A 49 -0.67 -3.21 -4.86
C ASP A 49 -1.77 -2.85 -5.87
N GLU A 50 -2.96 -2.49 -5.40
CA GLU A 50 -4.08 -2.01 -6.24
C GLU A 50 -3.72 -0.69 -6.95
N ILE A 51 -3.22 0.31 -6.22
CA ILE A 51 -2.76 1.59 -6.80
C ILE A 51 -1.67 1.34 -7.86
N ALA A 52 -0.73 0.44 -7.59
CA ALA A 52 0.34 0.11 -8.53
C ALA A 52 -0.21 -0.55 -9.81
N GLN A 53 -1.18 -1.45 -9.69
CA GLN A 53 -1.85 -2.09 -10.82
C GLN A 53 -2.66 -1.08 -11.64
N ASP A 54 -3.35 -0.15 -11.00
CA ASP A 54 -4.08 0.92 -11.67
C ASP A 54 -3.14 1.86 -12.43
N ALA A 55 -2.03 2.26 -11.80
CA ALA A 55 -1.01 3.09 -12.44
C ALA A 55 -0.38 2.39 -13.65
N LEU A 56 -0.07 1.09 -13.54
CA LEU A 56 0.41 0.29 -14.66
C LEU A 56 -0.64 0.15 -15.77
N SER A 57 -1.92 0.05 -15.41
CA SER A 57 -3.00 0.01 -16.37
C SER A 57 -3.11 1.33 -17.14
N LEU A 58 -3.09 2.48 -16.45
CA LEU A 58 -3.07 3.80 -17.07
C LEU A 58 -1.87 3.99 -18.03
N LEU A 59 -0.69 3.49 -17.65
CA LEU A 59 0.49 3.51 -18.53
C LEU A 59 0.27 2.66 -19.80
N LYS A 60 -0.36 1.49 -19.66
CA LYS A 60 -0.65 0.59 -20.79
C LYS A 60 -1.72 1.13 -21.72
N THR A 61 -2.76 1.77 -21.20
CA THR A 61 -3.81 2.36 -22.04
C THR A 61 -3.24 3.45 -22.96
N GLY A 62 -2.14 4.08 -22.53
CA GLY A 62 -1.52 5.20 -23.23
C GLY A 62 -2.42 6.44 -23.13
N TYR A 63 -1.80 7.61 -22.98
CA TYR A 63 -2.55 8.86 -22.97
C TYR A 63 -2.31 9.62 -24.27
N HIS A 64 -3.38 9.91 -25.00
CA HIS A 64 -3.29 10.67 -26.24
C HIS A 64 -3.14 12.16 -25.89
N LEU A 65 -1.89 12.62 -25.76
CA LEU A 65 -1.54 14.00 -25.35
C LEU A 65 -1.89 15.08 -26.40
N GLY A 66 -2.65 14.74 -27.44
CA GLY A 66 -2.97 15.63 -28.56
C GLY A 66 -1.72 16.18 -29.23
N THR A 67 -1.92 17.16 -30.12
CA THR A 67 -0.84 17.82 -30.87
C THR A 67 -0.13 18.92 -30.08
N ARG A 68 -0.07 18.84 -28.74
CA ARG A 68 0.64 19.84 -27.92
C ARG A 68 2.14 19.61 -28.02
N LYS A 69 2.73 20.19 -29.06
CA LYS A 69 4.19 20.31 -29.20
C LYS A 69 4.63 21.51 -28.37
N TYR A 70 5.18 21.26 -27.19
CA TYR A 70 5.91 22.28 -26.45
C TYR A 70 7.23 22.55 -27.18
N PRO A 71 7.42 23.73 -27.80
CA PRO A 71 8.60 23.99 -28.63
C PRO A 71 9.88 24.14 -27.79
N GLY A 72 9.79 24.48 -26.50
CA GLY A 72 10.92 24.53 -25.58
C GLY A 72 10.62 23.97 -24.19
N ARG A 73 11.67 23.59 -23.46
CA ARG A 73 11.58 23.04 -22.09
C ARG A 73 10.88 23.97 -21.10
N LYS A 74 10.94 25.30 -21.31
CA LYS A 74 10.30 26.31 -20.47
C LYS A 74 8.77 26.24 -20.56
N ASP A 75 8.23 25.92 -21.74
CA ASP A 75 6.79 25.87 -22.00
C ASP A 75 6.09 24.70 -21.30
N LEU A 76 6.86 23.70 -20.84
CA LEU A 76 6.37 22.55 -20.08
C LEU A 76 5.96 22.92 -18.65
N TYR A 77 6.54 23.99 -18.08
CA TYR A 77 6.35 24.38 -16.68
C TYR A 77 5.53 25.66 -16.51
N ASP A 78 5.29 26.42 -17.58
CA ASP A 78 4.51 27.65 -17.53
C ASP A 78 3.02 27.34 -17.42
N ARG A 79 2.51 27.33 -16.17
CA ARG A 79 1.08 27.10 -15.85
C ARG A 79 0.20 28.32 -16.07
N THR A 80 0.76 29.43 -16.53
CA THR A 80 0.12 30.74 -16.73
C THR A 80 -0.36 30.97 -18.16
N ALA A 81 -0.34 29.94 -19.00
CA ALA A 81 -0.87 30.05 -20.35
C ALA A 81 -2.42 29.98 -20.34
N SER A 82 -3.04 30.98 -19.73
CA SER A 82 -4.38 31.45 -20.09
C SER A 82 -4.31 31.93 -21.55
N PHE A 83 -5.11 31.31 -22.40
CA PHE A 83 -5.35 31.77 -23.76
C PHE A 83 -6.85 32.08 -23.89
N ASP A 84 -7.16 33.27 -24.41
CA ASP A 84 -8.47 33.67 -24.95
C ASP A 84 -8.92 32.74 -26.09
#